data_AF-A0A2V9CLP9-F1
#
_entry.id   AF-A0A2V9CLP9-F1
#
_cell.length_a   1.000
_cell.length_b   1.000
_cell.length_c   1.000
_cell.angle_alpha   90.00
_cell.angle_beta   90.00
_cell.angle_gamma   90.00
#
_symmetry.space_group_name_H-M   'P 1'
#
loop_
_entity.id
_entity.type
_entity.pdbx_description
1 polymer ?
#
loop_
_entity_poly.entity_id
_entity_poly.type
_entity_poly.pdbx_seq_one_letter_code
_entity_poly.pdbx_strand_id
1 'polypeptide(L)'
;MTRRVSILIALLCLVAATASAQDVRSVLQSSAKAMGLANLRTIQYSGGGWFSMIGQTYGLNEDWPHYEVNPYTRTIDYDGKFSREEYTRRQGSYPTLGRVPIPEQHIVNFLNGTFTWNVEGDKVVPQTRPYLDGVSVSDLRQLEIMITPHGFLRAALAASDATAISLPIVGAADYGLSQNGRKVTIVSFTALGGKYKINGTINDQNLVELVDTWFPNPVYGDMNYEMRYTQYKDFGGVKFPTLVHVHQGDPILNPAHNYYEIKVNDVQVNVKVPVEAVPDAVRTATAPAPKVETQKLGDGVWVLGAANYNSLVMEFHDFIALVEAPVNEARSLAVIDEVSRLVPNKQIKYVINTHHHFDHAGGLRTFLSQGTTIVTHETNKDYYLAILFHPGGWSLQPDRLAKYDPMYMISRRPAPIETVSGDTRMTAPYVVTDGARMMEVFHVLDVAYDLGDTSYRQGNHSNDMLMVYLPKERILVNADLYSPPAQGAAPTASTPGMRTLYQNMLMLKLDVAQHVPIHGRVAANDEFVKLVGKTLTSEK
;
A
#
# COMPACT_ATOMS: atom_id res chain seq x y z
N MET A 1 -20.17 -60.41 20.83
CA MET A 1 -20.64 -59.07 21.23
C MET A 1 -19.82 -57.91 20.63
N THR A 2 -19.26 -58.05 19.43
CA THR A 2 -18.25 -57.08 18.91
C THR A 2 -18.46 -56.65 17.44
N ARG A 3 -19.65 -56.88 16.88
CA ARG A 3 -20.01 -56.40 15.52
C ARG A 3 -21.22 -55.46 15.46
N ARG A 4 -21.91 -55.22 16.59
CA ARG A 4 -23.09 -54.33 16.65
C ARG A 4 -22.78 -52.92 17.19
N VAL A 5 -21.58 -52.69 17.73
CA VAL A 5 -21.17 -51.39 18.29
C VAL A 5 -20.53 -50.48 17.22
N SER A 6 -19.91 -51.06 16.18
CA SER A 6 -19.22 -50.28 15.12
C SER A 6 -20.18 -49.57 14.15
N ILE A 7 -21.41 -50.07 14.00
CA ILE A 7 -22.42 -49.45 13.10
C ILE A 7 -23.10 -48.26 13.79
N LEU A 8 -23.19 -48.26 15.13
CA LEU A 8 -23.75 -47.13 15.88
C LEU A 8 -22.80 -45.93 15.90
N ILE A 9 -21.48 -46.16 15.98
CA ILE A 9 -20.47 -45.08 15.94
C ILE A 9 -20.36 -44.49 14.53
N ALA A 10 -20.47 -45.31 13.48
CA ALA A 10 -20.52 -44.80 12.10
C ALA A 10 -21.80 -43.98 11.81
N LEU A 11 -22.95 -44.34 12.39
CA LEU A 11 -24.17 -43.53 12.26
C LEU A 11 -24.15 -42.24 13.12
N LEU A 12 -23.52 -42.25 14.30
CA LEU A 12 -23.39 -41.04 15.13
C LEU A 12 -22.33 -40.05 14.59
N CYS A 13 -21.30 -40.52 13.88
CA CYS A 13 -20.34 -39.64 13.20
C CYS A 13 -20.89 -39.03 11.88
N LEU A 14 -21.97 -39.58 11.32
CA LEU A 14 -22.64 -39.03 10.12
C LEU A 14 -23.73 -37.99 10.43
N VAL A 15 -24.07 -37.78 11.71
CA VAL A 15 -25.04 -36.73 12.13
C VAL A 15 -24.34 -35.41 12.47
N ALA A 16 -23.01 -35.34 12.44
CA ALA A 16 -22.23 -34.13 12.68
C ALA A 16 -21.87 -33.32 11.41
N ALA A 17 -22.41 -33.68 10.24
CA ALA A 17 -22.03 -33.06 8.96
C ALA A 17 -23.21 -32.69 8.04
N THR A 18 -24.33 -32.22 8.61
CA THR A 18 -25.34 -31.49 7.84
C THR A 18 -25.43 -30.06 8.35
N ALA A 19 -24.36 -29.29 8.13
CA ALA A 19 -24.57 -27.88 7.82
C ALA A 19 -25.51 -27.86 6.62
N SER A 20 -26.81 -27.63 6.85
CA SER A 20 -27.76 -27.50 5.75
C SER A 20 -27.20 -26.40 4.86
N ALA A 21 -26.84 -26.74 3.63
CA ALA A 21 -26.63 -25.75 2.58
C ALA A 21 -27.92 -24.94 2.51
N GLN A 22 -27.93 -23.80 3.20
CA GLN A 22 -29.08 -22.93 3.24
C GLN A 22 -29.21 -22.37 1.83
N ASP A 23 -30.43 -22.22 1.33
CA ASP A 23 -30.64 -21.56 0.05
C ASP A 23 -30.13 -20.12 0.18
N VAL A 24 -28.90 -19.87 -0.30
CA VAL A 24 -28.21 -18.58 -0.27
C VAL A 24 -29.11 -17.47 -0.82
N ARG A 25 -29.94 -17.81 -1.81
CA ARG A 25 -30.87 -16.87 -2.43
C ARG A 25 -31.92 -16.39 -1.43
N SER A 26 -32.47 -17.27 -0.61
CA SER A 26 -33.44 -16.92 0.43
C SER A 26 -32.84 -15.99 1.50
N VAL A 27 -31.59 -16.22 1.89
CA VAL A 27 -30.86 -15.38 2.86
C VAL A 27 -30.61 -13.98 2.28
N LEU A 28 -30.11 -13.92 1.05
CA LEU A 28 -29.87 -12.68 0.34
C LEU A 28 -31.17 -11.90 0.11
N GLN A 29 -32.27 -12.56 -0.25
CA GLN A 29 -33.58 -11.93 -0.41
C GLN A 29 -34.13 -11.37 0.90
N SER A 30 -33.94 -12.09 2.01
CA SER A 30 -34.36 -11.63 3.35
C SER A 30 -33.59 -10.37 3.76
N SER A 31 -32.28 -10.34 3.49
CA SER A 31 -31.41 -9.19 3.76
C SER A 31 -31.71 -8.02 2.83
N ALA A 32 -31.91 -8.28 1.54
CA ALA A 32 -32.36 -7.30 0.56
C ALA A 32 -33.67 -6.63 0.99
N LYS A 33 -34.62 -7.40 1.52
CA LYS A 33 -35.88 -6.86 2.07
C LYS A 33 -35.64 -6.03 3.32
N ALA A 34 -34.86 -6.53 4.28
CA ALA A 34 -34.58 -5.84 5.54
C ALA A 34 -33.85 -4.50 5.34
N MET A 35 -33.01 -4.40 4.32
CA MET A 35 -32.19 -3.23 4.02
C MET A 35 -32.81 -2.28 2.97
N GLY A 36 -34.01 -2.57 2.46
CA GLY A 36 -34.73 -1.69 1.53
C GLY A 36 -34.23 -1.74 0.08
N LEU A 37 -33.65 -2.87 -0.36
CA LEU A 37 -32.94 -2.95 -1.65
C LEU A 37 -33.85 -2.93 -2.89
N ALA A 38 -35.10 -3.41 -2.77
CA ALA A 38 -35.96 -3.71 -3.92
C ALA A 38 -36.12 -2.57 -4.93
N ASN A 39 -36.15 -1.32 -4.45
CA ASN A 39 -36.32 -0.13 -5.28
C ASN A 39 -35.10 0.81 -5.25
N LEU A 40 -33.98 0.41 -4.65
CA LEU A 40 -32.80 1.26 -4.49
C LEU A 40 -31.90 1.15 -5.72
N ARG A 41 -31.97 2.10 -6.65
CA ARG A 41 -31.11 2.13 -7.85
C ARG A 41 -29.85 2.96 -7.66
N THR A 42 -29.99 4.08 -6.96
CA THR A 42 -28.89 5.00 -6.70
C THR A 42 -28.89 5.38 -5.23
N ILE A 43 -27.72 5.71 -4.70
CA ILE A 43 -27.56 6.23 -3.35
C ILE A 43 -26.54 7.36 -3.37
N GLN A 44 -26.79 8.40 -2.58
CA GLN A 44 -25.82 9.40 -2.24
C GLN A 44 -25.73 9.48 -0.72
N TYR A 45 -24.53 9.37 -0.17
CA TYR A 45 -24.31 9.57 1.25
C TYR A 45 -23.19 10.56 1.50
N SER A 46 -23.32 11.35 2.56
CA SER A 46 -22.36 12.39 2.90
C SER A 46 -22.03 12.40 4.39
N GLY A 47 -20.88 12.99 4.72
CA GLY A 47 -20.33 12.96 6.07
C GLY A 47 -18.93 13.53 6.16
N GLY A 48 -18.16 13.01 7.12
CA GLY A 48 -16.74 13.33 7.29
C GLY A 48 -16.05 12.31 8.19
N GLY A 49 -14.72 12.38 8.24
CA GLY A 49 -13.90 11.45 9.00
C GLY A 49 -12.43 11.59 8.64
N TRP A 50 -11.77 10.48 8.33
CA TRP A 50 -10.34 10.48 8.01
C TRP A 50 -9.96 9.38 7.04
N PHE A 51 -8.91 9.64 6.26
CA PHE A 51 -8.29 8.70 5.32
C PHE A 51 -6.80 8.54 5.68
N SER A 52 -6.25 7.36 5.42
CA SER A 52 -4.84 7.04 5.65
C SER A 52 -3.98 7.06 4.39
N MET A 53 -2.68 7.26 4.58
CA MET A 53 -1.65 7.03 3.57
C MET A 53 -1.10 5.61 3.68
N ILE A 54 -1.66 4.71 2.87
CA ILE A 54 -1.31 3.28 2.94
C ILE A 54 0.16 3.04 2.58
N GLY A 55 0.84 2.25 3.40
CA GLY A 55 2.23 1.83 3.18
C GLY A 55 3.28 2.90 3.50
N GLN A 56 2.93 3.94 4.24
CA GLN A 56 3.75 5.13 4.50
C GLN A 56 3.97 5.42 6.01
N THR A 57 3.91 4.38 6.86
CA THR A 57 4.16 4.46 8.31
C THR A 57 5.51 5.10 8.64
N TYR A 58 5.62 5.88 9.73
CA TYR A 58 6.93 6.33 10.18
C TYR A 58 7.73 5.18 10.80
N GLY A 59 7.08 4.27 11.55
CA GLY A 59 7.66 3.01 12.01
C GLY A 59 6.72 1.82 11.85
N LEU A 60 7.26 0.61 11.94
CA LEU A 60 6.50 -0.63 11.70
C LEU A 60 5.55 -1.06 12.85
N ASN A 61 5.53 -0.32 13.97
CA ASN A 61 4.74 -0.64 15.17
C ASN A 61 3.57 0.32 15.41
N GLU A 62 3.18 1.09 14.40
CA GLU A 62 2.12 2.10 14.45
C GLU A 62 1.18 1.96 13.26
N ASP A 63 0.11 2.75 13.23
CA ASP A 63 -0.83 2.78 12.13
C ASP A 63 -0.40 3.74 11.01
N TRP A 64 -1.03 3.64 9.84
CA TRP A 64 -0.73 4.54 8.71
C TRP A 64 -0.99 6.02 9.07
N PRO A 65 -0.27 6.98 8.44
CA PRO A 65 -0.53 8.39 8.64
C PRO A 65 -1.96 8.76 8.21
N HIS A 66 -2.72 9.38 9.12
CA HIS A 66 -4.11 9.80 8.88
C HIS A 66 -4.20 11.26 8.43
N TYR A 67 -5.27 11.57 7.70
CA TYR A 67 -5.63 12.91 7.26
C TYR A 67 -7.11 13.16 7.45
N GLU A 68 -7.47 14.37 7.86
CA GLU A 68 -8.85 14.78 8.01
C GLU A 68 -9.53 14.82 6.63
N VAL A 69 -10.74 14.28 6.57
CA VAL A 69 -11.60 14.30 5.39
C VAL A 69 -12.94 14.92 5.74
N ASN A 70 -13.18 16.14 5.27
CA ASN A 70 -14.42 16.88 5.50
C ASN A 70 -14.56 18.07 4.53
N PRO A 71 -15.64 18.16 3.72
CA PRO A 71 -16.74 17.21 3.60
C PRO A 71 -16.35 15.95 2.80
N TYR A 72 -17.15 14.90 2.95
CA TYR A 72 -17.16 13.69 2.12
C TYR A 72 -18.54 13.49 1.50
N THR A 73 -18.61 13.12 0.22
CA THR A 73 -19.83 12.70 -0.47
C THR A 73 -19.52 11.56 -1.43
N ARG A 74 -20.34 10.52 -1.43
CA ARG A 74 -20.25 9.45 -2.42
C ARG A 74 -21.62 9.14 -3.01
N THR A 75 -21.67 9.15 -4.34
CA THR A 75 -22.85 8.85 -5.14
C THR A 75 -22.58 7.60 -5.96
N ILE A 76 -23.48 6.62 -5.89
CA ILE A 76 -23.37 5.35 -6.60
C ILE A 76 -24.66 5.13 -7.39
N ASP A 77 -24.51 4.78 -8.67
CA ASP A 77 -25.55 4.16 -9.49
C ASP A 77 -25.19 2.68 -9.67
N TYR A 78 -25.97 1.82 -9.01
CA TYR A 78 -25.72 0.38 -9.00
C TYR A 78 -25.99 -0.27 -10.35
N ASP A 79 -26.97 0.23 -11.11
CA ASP A 79 -27.37 -0.35 -12.39
C ASP A 79 -26.41 0.12 -13.49
N GLY A 80 -26.00 1.40 -13.44
CA GLY A 80 -25.06 2.02 -14.38
C GLY A 80 -23.59 1.71 -14.15
N LYS A 81 -23.22 1.00 -13.05
CA LYS A 81 -21.83 0.80 -12.61
C LYS A 81 -21.05 2.12 -12.56
N PHE A 82 -21.68 3.14 -11.97
CA PHE A 82 -21.11 4.47 -11.86
C PHE A 82 -20.91 4.82 -10.39
N SER A 83 -19.78 5.44 -10.07
CA SER A 83 -19.52 6.03 -8.77
C SER A 83 -18.83 7.37 -8.93
N ARG A 84 -19.29 8.36 -8.17
CA ARG A 84 -18.61 9.63 -7.95
C ARG A 84 -18.37 9.78 -6.46
N GLU A 85 -17.11 9.77 -6.07
CA GLU A 85 -16.68 10.08 -4.71
C GLU A 85 -15.99 11.43 -4.71
N GLU A 86 -16.36 12.30 -3.79
CA GLU A 86 -15.87 13.67 -3.69
C GLU A 86 -15.55 13.97 -2.23
N TYR A 87 -14.38 14.52 -1.98
CA TYR A 87 -14.01 14.92 -0.65
C TYR A 87 -12.93 16.00 -0.62
N THR A 88 -12.88 16.71 0.50
CA THR A 88 -11.76 17.59 0.84
C THR A 88 -10.90 16.92 1.90
N ARG A 89 -9.60 16.79 1.62
CA ARG A 89 -8.61 16.23 2.55
C ARG A 89 -7.60 17.28 2.97
N ARG A 90 -7.19 17.27 4.24
CA ARG A 90 -6.17 18.17 4.80
C ARG A 90 -5.44 17.52 5.97
N GLN A 91 -4.34 18.13 6.43
CA GLN A 91 -3.57 17.63 7.58
C GLN A 91 -4.44 17.53 8.85
N GLY A 92 -5.32 18.50 9.08
CA GLY A 92 -6.17 18.54 10.28
C GLY A 92 -5.35 18.56 11.56
N SER A 93 -5.76 17.79 12.56
CA SER A 93 -5.05 17.60 13.83
C SER A 93 -4.08 16.41 13.84
N TYR A 94 -3.91 15.73 12.71
CA TYR A 94 -3.06 14.53 12.63
C TYR A 94 -1.57 14.91 12.58
N PRO A 95 -0.68 14.10 13.17
CA PRO A 95 0.75 14.37 13.15
C PRO A 95 1.32 14.31 11.74
N THR A 96 2.36 15.11 11.46
CA THR A 96 3.03 15.12 10.16
C THR A 96 4.09 14.03 10.02
N LEU A 97 4.56 13.48 11.16
CA LEU A 97 5.61 12.45 11.21
C LEU A 97 6.83 12.82 10.35
N GLY A 98 7.34 14.04 10.51
CA GLY A 98 8.50 14.55 9.76
C GLY A 98 8.21 15.09 8.37
N ARG A 99 7.03 14.81 7.82
CA ARG A 99 6.65 15.25 6.48
C ARG A 99 6.24 16.73 6.47
N VAL A 100 6.26 17.31 5.28
CA VAL A 100 5.64 18.62 5.06
C VAL A 100 4.12 18.48 5.25
N PRO A 101 3.46 19.37 6.02
CA PRO A 101 2.01 19.35 6.15
C PRO A 101 1.34 19.37 4.77
N ILE A 102 0.38 18.48 4.54
CA ILE A 102 -0.33 18.47 3.27
C ILE A 102 -1.22 19.72 3.15
N PRO A 103 -1.25 20.41 1.99
CA PRO A 103 -2.22 21.46 1.75
C PRO A 103 -3.63 20.87 1.68
N GLU A 104 -4.64 21.72 1.81
CA GLU A 104 -6.02 21.31 1.54
C GLU A 104 -6.16 20.92 0.06
N GLN A 105 -6.75 19.75 -0.18
CA GLN A 105 -6.94 19.18 -1.51
C GLN A 105 -8.40 18.79 -1.68
N HIS A 106 -9.03 19.31 -2.73
CA HIS A 106 -10.33 18.87 -3.17
C HIS A 106 -10.16 17.81 -4.26
N ILE A 107 -10.73 16.63 -4.04
CA ILE A 107 -10.55 15.45 -4.87
C ILE A 107 -11.91 14.92 -5.30
N VAL A 108 -12.05 14.65 -6.60
CA VAL A 108 -13.21 13.92 -7.15
C VAL A 108 -12.75 12.69 -7.90
N ASN A 109 -13.21 11.52 -7.47
CA ASN A 109 -12.91 10.21 -8.03
C ASN A 109 -14.12 9.69 -8.81
N PHE A 110 -13.91 9.30 -10.07
CA PHE A 110 -14.96 8.76 -10.94
C PHE A 110 -14.71 7.30 -11.34
N LEU A 111 -15.80 6.55 -11.40
CA LEU A 111 -15.93 5.31 -12.16
C LEU A 111 -17.14 5.43 -13.08
N ASN A 112 -16.98 5.10 -14.35
CA ASN A 112 -18.09 4.94 -15.30
C ASN A 112 -17.84 3.69 -16.15
N GLY A 113 -18.57 2.60 -15.86
CA GLY A 113 -18.33 1.29 -16.47
C GLY A 113 -16.97 0.75 -16.03
N THR A 114 -15.98 0.80 -16.92
CA THR A 114 -14.58 0.42 -16.64
C THR A 114 -13.61 1.61 -16.71
N PHE A 115 -14.08 2.81 -17.05
CA PHE A 115 -13.25 3.99 -17.13
C PHE A 115 -13.14 4.68 -15.76
N THR A 116 -11.92 5.08 -15.40
CA THR A 116 -11.63 5.75 -14.13
C THR A 116 -10.75 6.97 -14.35
N TRP A 117 -11.11 8.06 -13.66
CA TRP A 117 -10.33 9.29 -13.64
C TRP A 117 -10.52 10.01 -12.32
N ASN A 118 -9.60 10.91 -12.02
CA ASN A 118 -9.73 11.85 -10.92
C ASN A 118 -9.87 13.26 -11.50
N VAL A 119 -10.40 14.15 -10.67
CA VAL A 119 -10.33 15.59 -10.88
C VAL A 119 -9.58 16.18 -9.70
N GLU A 120 -8.46 16.83 -10.00
CA GLU A 120 -7.62 17.54 -9.06
C GLU A 120 -7.62 19.03 -9.45
N GLY A 121 -8.33 19.86 -8.68
CA GLY A 121 -8.67 21.21 -9.14
C GLY A 121 -9.51 21.16 -10.42
N ASP A 122 -9.04 21.77 -11.50
CA ASP A 122 -9.71 21.72 -12.82
C ASP A 122 -9.15 20.64 -13.76
N LYS A 123 -8.19 19.83 -13.30
CA LYS A 123 -7.46 18.89 -14.15
C LYS A 123 -8.09 17.50 -14.10
N VAL A 124 -8.47 16.98 -15.27
CA VAL A 124 -8.80 15.56 -15.45
C VAL A 124 -7.52 14.72 -15.45
N VAL A 125 -7.45 13.73 -14.57
CA VAL A 125 -6.30 12.83 -14.41
C VAL A 125 -6.73 11.38 -14.68
N PRO A 126 -6.45 10.84 -15.89
CA PRO A 126 -6.66 9.43 -16.19
C PRO A 126 -5.87 8.53 -15.22
N GLN A 127 -6.49 7.44 -14.77
CA GLN A 127 -5.88 6.53 -13.79
C GLN A 127 -5.21 5.33 -14.47
N THR A 128 -4.04 5.57 -15.09
CA THR A 128 -3.28 4.52 -15.81
C THR A 128 -2.30 3.74 -14.94
N ARG A 129 -1.87 4.31 -13.80
CA ARG A 129 -1.05 3.60 -12.81
C ARG A 129 -1.96 2.76 -11.90
N PRO A 130 -1.66 1.48 -11.64
CA PRO A 130 -2.38 0.68 -10.66
C PRO A 130 -2.35 1.32 -9.26
N TYR A 131 -3.43 1.18 -8.52
CA TYR A 131 -3.48 1.55 -7.10
C TYR A 131 -2.47 0.70 -6.31
N LEU A 132 -1.64 1.38 -5.52
CA LEU A 132 -0.53 0.78 -4.77
C LEU A 132 0.34 -0.17 -5.64
N ASP A 133 0.48 0.16 -6.93
CA ASP A 133 1.28 -0.57 -7.91
C ASP A 133 0.89 -2.03 -8.17
N GLY A 134 -0.29 -2.46 -7.72
CA GLY A 134 -0.79 -3.83 -7.88
C GLY A 134 -2.13 -3.93 -8.60
N VAL A 135 -3.21 -3.36 -8.06
CA VAL A 135 -4.57 -3.49 -8.63
C VAL A 135 -4.92 -2.35 -9.57
N SER A 136 -5.58 -2.63 -10.70
CA SER A 136 -6.05 -1.56 -11.57
C SER A 136 -7.08 -0.69 -10.83
N VAL A 137 -7.04 0.63 -11.02
CA VAL A 137 -8.01 1.55 -10.37
C VAL A 137 -9.45 1.24 -10.82
N SER A 138 -9.61 0.72 -12.03
CA SER A 138 -10.90 0.24 -12.55
C SER A 138 -11.46 -0.95 -11.77
N ASP A 139 -10.64 -1.97 -11.52
CA ASP A 139 -11.04 -3.13 -10.72
C ASP A 139 -11.33 -2.68 -9.28
N LEU A 140 -10.44 -1.88 -8.69
CA LEU A 140 -10.60 -1.35 -7.33
C LEU A 140 -11.94 -0.64 -7.16
N ARG A 141 -12.26 0.34 -8.01
CA ARG A 141 -13.50 1.12 -7.87
C ARG A 141 -14.77 0.29 -8.12
N GLN A 142 -14.69 -0.71 -8.99
CA GLN A 142 -15.79 -1.65 -9.16
C GLN A 142 -15.98 -2.51 -7.90
N LEU A 143 -14.88 -3.00 -7.31
CA LEU A 143 -14.91 -3.70 -6.03
C LEU A 143 -15.46 -2.80 -4.93
N GLU A 144 -15.04 -1.54 -4.84
CA GLU A 144 -15.52 -0.58 -3.85
C GLU A 144 -17.03 -0.31 -3.95
N ILE A 145 -17.65 -0.44 -5.12
CA ILE A 145 -19.12 -0.46 -5.24
C ILE A 145 -19.66 -1.78 -4.70
N MET A 146 -19.11 -2.91 -5.16
CA MET A 146 -19.58 -4.26 -4.81
C MET A 146 -19.45 -4.58 -3.33
N ILE A 147 -18.47 -4.01 -2.62
CA ILE A 147 -18.28 -4.31 -1.20
C ILE A 147 -19.11 -3.41 -0.29
N THR A 148 -19.71 -2.32 -0.78
CA THR A 148 -20.75 -1.55 -0.03
C THR A 148 -21.90 -2.46 0.41
N PRO A 149 -22.66 -2.14 1.48
CA PRO A 149 -23.65 -3.07 2.00
C PRO A 149 -24.74 -3.46 0.98
N HIS A 150 -25.27 -2.49 0.24
CA HIS A 150 -26.27 -2.75 -0.82
C HIS A 150 -25.64 -3.28 -2.10
N GLY A 151 -24.42 -2.83 -2.44
CA GLY A 151 -23.66 -3.35 -3.58
C GLY A 151 -23.35 -4.84 -3.42
N PHE A 152 -23.03 -5.28 -2.21
CA PHE A 152 -22.75 -6.67 -1.87
C PHE A 152 -23.97 -7.55 -2.10
N LEU A 153 -25.12 -7.15 -1.57
CA LEU A 153 -26.36 -7.90 -1.75
C LEU A 153 -26.74 -7.99 -3.24
N ARG A 154 -26.54 -6.92 -4.02
CA ARG A 154 -26.77 -6.92 -5.48
C ARG A 154 -25.82 -7.86 -6.19
N ALA A 155 -24.52 -7.76 -5.91
CA ALA A 155 -23.50 -8.60 -6.52
C ALA A 155 -23.71 -10.08 -6.18
N ALA A 156 -23.97 -10.41 -4.92
CA ALA A 156 -24.24 -11.77 -4.46
C ALA A 156 -25.53 -12.35 -5.06
N LEU A 157 -26.60 -11.56 -5.21
CA LEU A 157 -27.84 -12.00 -5.88
C LEU A 157 -27.66 -12.26 -7.38
N ALA A 158 -26.72 -11.57 -8.01
CA ALA A 158 -26.38 -11.74 -9.42
C ALA A 158 -25.37 -12.88 -9.67
N ALA A 159 -24.59 -13.25 -8.65
CA ALA A 159 -23.58 -14.29 -8.76
C ALA A 159 -24.21 -15.69 -8.86
N SER A 160 -23.74 -16.48 -9.83
CA SER A 160 -24.20 -17.86 -10.04
C SER A 160 -23.51 -18.88 -9.12
N ASP A 161 -22.38 -18.50 -8.53
CA ASP A 161 -21.52 -19.31 -7.67
C ASP A 161 -21.63 -18.93 -6.20
N ALA A 162 -22.62 -18.12 -5.83
CA ALA A 162 -22.83 -17.72 -4.45
C ALA A 162 -23.11 -18.93 -3.55
N THR A 163 -22.44 -18.97 -2.40
CA THR A 163 -22.60 -19.98 -1.36
C THR A 163 -22.76 -19.32 0.00
N ALA A 164 -23.39 -19.99 0.95
CA ALA A 164 -23.60 -19.46 2.28
C ALA A 164 -23.39 -20.50 3.38
N ILE A 165 -22.87 -20.04 4.52
CA ILE A 165 -22.84 -20.81 5.76
C ILE A 165 -23.40 -19.98 6.90
N SER A 166 -24.30 -20.59 7.68
CA SER A 166 -24.88 -19.98 8.88
C SER A 166 -24.29 -20.62 10.12
N LEU A 167 -23.70 -19.82 11.00
CA LEU A 167 -23.08 -20.30 12.23
C LEU A 167 -23.19 -19.25 13.35
N PRO A 168 -23.18 -19.67 14.62
CA PRO A 168 -22.88 -18.77 15.72
C PRO A 168 -21.38 -18.45 15.74
N ILE A 169 -21.02 -17.18 15.95
CA ILE A 169 -19.65 -16.80 16.29
C ILE A 169 -19.49 -16.98 17.80
N VAL A 170 -19.01 -18.16 18.21
CA VAL A 170 -19.06 -18.62 19.61
C VAL A 170 -18.06 -17.90 20.52
N GLY A 171 -16.84 -17.65 20.03
CA GLY A 171 -15.77 -17.04 20.82
C GLY A 171 -15.83 -15.51 20.87
N ALA A 172 -14.92 -14.93 21.66
CA ALA A 172 -14.51 -13.55 21.47
C ALA A 172 -13.87 -13.47 20.08
N ALA A 173 -14.63 -12.95 19.11
CA ALA A 173 -14.04 -12.58 17.84
C ALA A 173 -13.19 -11.35 18.15
N ASP A 174 -11.87 -11.51 18.13
CA ASP A 174 -10.88 -10.48 18.42
C ASP A 174 -11.18 -9.20 17.60
N TYR A 175 -11.99 -8.31 18.16
CA TYR A 175 -12.59 -7.14 17.50
C TYR A 175 -13.57 -7.43 16.35
N GLY A 176 -14.18 -8.62 16.27
CA GLY A 176 -15.25 -8.93 15.32
C GLY A 176 -16.59 -8.29 15.70
N LEU A 177 -17.38 -7.88 14.71
CA LEU A 177 -18.68 -7.22 14.94
C LEU A 177 -19.72 -8.15 15.59
N SER A 178 -19.73 -9.43 15.21
CA SER A 178 -20.53 -10.47 15.84
C SER A 178 -19.65 -11.43 16.63
N GLN A 179 -20.08 -11.74 17.86
CA GLN A 179 -19.32 -12.53 18.83
C GLN A 179 -20.26 -13.14 19.87
N ASN A 180 -19.72 -13.96 20.80
CA ASN A 180 -20.41 -14.46 21.99
C ASN A 180 -21.72 -15.21 21.68
N GLY A 181 -21.70 -16.08 20.67
CA GLY A 181 -22.83 -16.93 20.29
C GLY A 181 -23.81 -16.28 19.32
N ARG A 182 -23.59 -15.03 18.90
CA ARG A 182 -24.43 -14.35 17.92
C ARG A 182 -24.39 -15.09 16.58
N LYS A 183 -25.56 -15.35 16.00
CA LYS A 183 -25.70 -16.06 14.73
C LYS A 183 -25.45 -15.09 13.57
N VAL A 184 -24.62 -15.53 12.62
CA VAL A 184 -24.38 -14.84 11.35
C VAL A 184 -24.55 -15.79 10.18
N THR A 185 -24.75 -15.22 9.00
CA THR A 185 -24.63 -15.92 7.72
C THR A 185 -23.49 -15.30 6.92
N ILE A 186 -22.47 -16.08 6.59
CA ILE A 186 -21.37 -15.67 5.72
C ILE A 186 -21.71 -16.12 4.30
N VAL A 187 -21.76 -15.18 3.36
CA VAL A 187 -21.99 -15.44 1.94
C VAL A 187 -20.68 -15.21 1.18
N SER A 188 -20.33 -16.12 0.28
CA SER A 188 -19.12 -16.07 -0.53
C SER A 188 -19.44 -16.28 -2.00
N PHE A 189 -18.83 -15.49 -2.88
CA PHE A 189 -18.97 -15.59 -4.33
C PHE A 189 -17.74 -14.99 -5.03
N THR A 190 -17.65 -15.14 -6.36
CA THR A 190 -16.61 -14.49 -7.15
C THR A 190 -17.14 -13.34 -7.99
N ALA A 191 -16.32 -12.30 -8.14
CA ALA A 191 -16.63 -11.07 -8.85
C ALA A 191 -15.66 -10.81 -10.00
N LEU A 192 -16.05 -9.90 -10.90
CA LEU A 192 -15.26 -9.47 -12.06
C LEU A 192 -14.70 -10.65 -12.89
N GLY A 193 -15.60 -11.56 -13.27
CA GLY A 193 -15.26 -12.72 -14.11
C GLY A 193 -14.48 -13.81 -13.38
N GLY A 194 -14.74 -14.01 -12.08
CA GLY A 194 -14.07 -15.03 -11.27
C GLY A 194 -12.75 -14.57 -10.67
N LYS A 195 -12.33 -13.33 -10.90
CA LYS A 195 -11.01 -12.82 -10.52
C LYS A 195 -10.87 -12.59 -9.02
N TYR A 196 -11.91 -12.05 -8.38
CA TYR A 196 -11.86 -11.67 -6.97
C TYR A 196 -12.89 -12.43 -6.16
N LYS A 197 -12.47 -13.02 -5.05
CA LYS A 197 -13.39 -13.57 -4.06
C LYS A 197 -13.94 -12.44 -3.20
N ILE A 198 -15.24 -12.43 -2.97
CA ILE A 198 -15.91 -11.54 -2.04
C ILE A 198 -16.56 -12.40 -0.96
N ASN A 199 -16.36 -12.04 0.31
CA ASN A 199 -17.13 -12.59 1.41
C ASN A 199 -17.87 -11.46 2.12
N GLY A 200 -19.08 -11.73 2.58
CA GLY A 200 -19.80 -10.78 3.43
C GLY A 200 -20.60 -11.48 4.51
N THR A 201 -20.65 -10.82 5.66
CA THR A 201 -21.29 -11.31 6.87
C THR A 201 -22.61 -10.57 7.07
N ILE A 202 -23.70 -11.35 7.14
CA ILE A 202 -25.05 -10.88 7.43
C ILE A 202 -25.39 -11.31 8.86
N ASN A 203 -25.81 -10.36 9.69
CA ASN A 203 -26.13 -10.64 11.09
C ASN A 203 -27.57 -11.13 11.30
N ASP A 204 -27.91 -11.38 12.56
CA ASP A 204 -29.21 -11.86 13.00
C ASP A 204 -30.38 -10.87 12.78
N GLN A 205 -30.12 -9.61 12.43
CA GLN A 205 -31.13 -8.67 11.94
C GLN A 205 -31.21 -8.58 10.41
N ASN A 206 -30.53 -9.48 9.69
CA ASN A 206 -30.38 -9.46 8.23
C ASN A 206 -29.70 -8.18 7.70
N LEU A 207 -28.80 -7.58 8.48
CA LEU A 207 -27.98 -6.46 8.06
C LEU A 207 -26.59 -6.96 7.67
N VAL A 208 -26.06 -6.46 6.55
CA VAL A 208 -24.67 -6.68 6.16
C VAL A 208 -23.79 -5.89 7.12
N GLU A 209 -22.95 -6.56 7.90
CA GLU A 209 -22.10 -5.88 8.88
C GLU A 209 -20.63 -5.81 8.45
N LEU A 210 -20.18 -6.72 7.58
CA LEU A 210 -18.82 -6.75 7.08
C LEU A 210 -18.79 -7.32 5.67
N VAL A 211 -17.97 -6.74 4.79
CA VAL A 211 -17.65 -7.33 3.48
C VAL A 211 -16.16 -7.19 3.22
N ASP A 212 -15.52 -8.28 2.82
CA ASP A 212 -14.10 -8.34 2.45
C ASP A 212 -13.89 -8.85 1.02
N THR A 213 -12.78 -8.43 0.44
CA THR A 213 -12.20 -8.96 -0.79
C THR A 213 -10.68 -8.87 -0.73
N TRP A 214 -10.01 -9.39 -1.75
CA TRP A 214 -8.55 -9.38 -1.85
C TRP A 214 -8.14 -8.78 -3.18
N PHE A 215 -7.07 -7.98 -3.22
CA PHE A 215 -6.52 -7.45 -4.45
C PHE A 215 -5.00 -7.57 -4.49
N PRO A 216 -4.37 -7.63 -5.68
CA PRO A 216 -2.92 -7.77 -5.77
C PRO A 216 -2.18 -6.50 -5.32
N ASN A 217 -1.11 -6.66 -4.56
CA ASN A 217 -0.22 -5.63 -4.04
C ASN A 217 1.24 -6.14 -4.05
N PRO A 218 2.22 -5.34 -4.49
CA PRO A 218 3.62 -5.78 -4.57
C PRO A 218 4.31 -6.06 -3.22
N VAL A 219 3.69 -5.71 -2.09
CA VAL A 219 4.21 -5.98 -0.74
C VAL A 219 3.47 -7.14 -0.07
N TYR A 220 2.15 -7.07 -0.02
CA TYR A 220 1.31 -8.11 0.62
C TYR A 220 1.03 -9.32 -0.27
N GLY A 221 1.25 -9.22 -1.59
CA GLY A 221 0.77 -10.19 -2.56
C GLY A 221 -0.73 -10.04 -2.75
N ASP A 222 -1.53 -10.92 -2.17
CA ASP A 222 -2.97 -10.81 -2.09
C ASP A 222 -3.27 -10.00 -0.80
N MET A 223 -3.57 -8.71 -0.95
CA MET A 223 -3.85 -7.80 0.17
C MET A 223 -5.35 -7.78 0.48
N ASN A 224 -5.72 -7.98 1.74
CA ASN A 224 -7.10 -7.90 2.19
C ASN A 224 -7.63 -6.46 2.05
N TYR A 225 -8.91 -6.33 1.70
CA TYR A 225 -9.66 -5.09 1.69
C TYR A 225 -11.04 -5.33 2.30
N GLU A 226 -11.25 -4.77 3.49
CA GLU A 226 -12.43 -5.02 4.33
C GLU A 226 -13.17 -3.71 4.65
N MET A 227 -14.50 -3.74 4.54
CA MET A 227 -15.38 -2.67 5.02
C MET A 227 -16.31 -3.18 6.14
N ARG A 228 -16.37 -2.43 7.24
CA ARG A 228 -17.24 -2.66 8.40
C ARG A 228 -18.35 -1.63 8.48
N TYR A 229 -19.55 -2.10 8.80
CA TYR A 229 -20.78 -1.32 8.81
C TYR A 229 -21.44 -1.38 10.16
N THR A 230 -21.51 -0.24 10.84
CA THR A 230 -22.17 -0.16 12.14
C THR A 230 -23.11 1.04 12.24
N GLN A 231 -23.91 1.09 13.31
CA GLN A 231 -24.83 2.19 13.59
C GLN A 231 -25.87 2.40 12.47
N TYR A 232 -26.48 1.31 12.00
CA TYR A 232 -27.52 1.39 10.98
C TYR A 232 -28.67 2.31 11.39
N LYS A 233 -29.07 3.20 10.47
CA LYS A 233 -30.29 4.01 10.56
C LYS A 233 -31.15 3.82 9.32
N ASP A 234 -32.41 4.22 9.45
CA ASP A 234 -33.39 4.17 8.37
C ASP A 234 -33.45 5.53 7.66
N PHE A 235 -33.32 5.50 6.33
CA PHE A 235 -33.35 6.68 5.46
C PHE A 235 -34.42 6.47 4.39
N GLY A 236 -35.68 6.69 4.76
CA GLY A 236 -36.80 6.53 3.84
C GLY A 236 -37.03 5.08 3.42
N GLY A 237 -36.91 4.13 4.36
CA GLY A 237 -37.11 2.70 4.12
C GLY A 237 -35.85 1.94 3.68
N VAL A 238 -34.72 2.64 3.53
CA VAL A 238 -33.42 2.04 3.23
C VAL A 238 -32.56 2.10 4.49
N LYS A 239 -32.08 0.94 4.95
CA LYS A 239 -31.18 0.89 6.11
C LYS A 239 -29.74 1.05 5.64
N PHE A 240 -29.04 2.06 6.16
CA PHE A 240 -27.66 2.37 5.80
C PHE A 240 -26.82 2.63 7.07
N PRO A 241 -25.54 2.21 7.14
CA PRO A 241 -24.68 2.43 8.30
C PRO A 241 -24.32 3.92 8.45
N THR A 242 -24.34 4.44 9.69
CA THR A 242 -23.82 5.79 9.97
C THR A 242 -22.33 5.81 10.35
N LEU A 243 -21.70 4.65 10.45
CA LEU A 243 -20.26 4.52 10.62
C LEU A 243 -19.74 3.43 9.67
N VAL A 244 -18.90 3.86 8.72
CA VAL A 244 -18.19 2.99 7.78
C VAL A 244 -16.72 3.03 8.17
N HIS A 245 -16.17 1.90 8.62
CA HIS A 245 -14.77 1.77 9.02
C HIS A 245 -14.09 0.72 8.15
N VAL A 246 -12.92 1.04 7.61
CA VAL A 246 -12.36 0.33 6.48
C VAL A 246 -10.90 0.00 6.71
N HIS A 247 -10.54 -1.23 6.38
CA HIS A 247 -9.21 -1.78 6.56
C HIS A 247 -8.62 -2.26 5.24
N GLN A 248 -7.30 -2.15 5.09
CA GLN A 248 -6.54 -2.89 4.10
C GLN A 248 -5.32 -3.54 4.76
N GLY A 249 -4.85 -4.66 4.23
CA GLY A 249 -3.76 -5.42 4.86
C GLY A 249 -4.25 -6.31 6.00
N ASP A 250 -3.33 -6.77 6.85
CA ASP A 250 -3.63 -7.75 7.91
C ASP A 250 -3.09 -7.26 9.27
N PRO A 251 -3.97 -6.94 10.25
CA PRO A 251 -3.57 -6.46 11.57
C PRO A 251 -2.75 -7.47 12.38
N ILE A 252 -2.79 -8.76 12.02
CA ILE A 252 -1.97 -9.80 12.66
C ILE A 252 -0.50 -9.67 12.21
N LEU A 253 -0.28 -9.25 10.96
CA LEU A 253 1.05 -9.14 10.37
C LEU A 253 1.66 -7.75 10.55
N ASN A 254 0.85 -6.70 10.54
CA ASN A 254 1.28 -5.33 10.80
C ASN A 254 0.13 -4.52 11.43
N PRO A 255 0.34 -3.79 12.54
CA PRO A 255 -0.70 -2.96 13.15
C PRO A 255 -1.26 -1.87 12.23
N ALA A 256 -0.53 -1.46 11.19
CA ALA A 256 -0.98 -0.55 10.15
C ALA A 256 -1.93 -1.26 9.17
N HIS A 257 -3.21 -0.99 9.36
CA HIS A 257 -4.27 -1.60 8.56
C HIS A 257 -5.51 -0.72 8.40
N ASN A 258 -5.63 0.39 9.14
CA ASN A 258 -6.82 1.24 9.05
C ASN A 258 -6.71 2.18 7.84
N TYR A 259 -7.55 1.98 6.83
CA TYR A 259 -7.56 2.79 5.63
C TYR A 259 -8.41 4.06 5.77
N TYR A 260 -9.69 3.96 6.14
CA TYR A 260 -10.51 5.14 6.41
C TYR A 260 -11.68 4.86 7.34
N GLU A 261 -12.16 5.93 7.98
CA GLU A 261 -13.45 5.96 8.68
C GLU A 261 -14.27 7.14 8.18
N ILE A 262 -15.52 6.91 7.81
CA ILE A 262 -16.49 7.95 7.48
C ILE A 262 -17.68 7.85 8.43
N LYS A 263 -17.95 8.94 9.15
CA LYS A 263 -19.20 9.16 9.88
C LYS A 263 -20.20 9.74 8.91
N VAL A 264 -21.25 8.98 8.61
CA VAL A 264 -22.28 9.35 7.64
C VAL A 264 -23.43 10.05 8.35
N ASN A 265 -23.81 11.22 7.83
CA ASN A 265 -24.75 12.13 8.47
C ASN A 265 -26.05 12.23 7.67
N ASP A 266 -25.96 12.10 6.36
CA ASP A 266 -27.07 12.21 5.42
C ASP A 266 -26.98 11.08 4.37
N VAL A 267 -28.13 10.52 4.03
CA VAL A 267 -28.26 9.49 2.99
C VAL A 267 -29.52 9.79 2.20
N GLN A 268 -29.35 9.92 0.89
CA GLN A 268 -30.40 10.13 -0.07
C GLN A 268 -30.47 8.93 -1.01
N VAL A 269 -31.68 8.44 -1.23
CA VAL A 269 -31.94 7.24 -2.02
C VAL A 269 -32.60 7.64 -3.33
N ASN A 270 -32.28 6.91 -4.40
CA ASN A 270 -32.83 7.15 -5.74
C ASN A 270 -32.67 8.59 -6.24
N VAL A 271 -31.57 9.23 -5.86
CA VAL A 271 -31.19 10.55 -6.36
C VAL A 271 -30.96 10.49 -7.86
N LYS A 272 -31.27 11.60 -8.55
CA LYS A 272 -30.90 11.76 -9.96
C LYS A 272 -29.38 11.90 -10.03
N VAL A 273 -28.71 10.91 -10.61
CA VAL A 273 -27.26 10.92 -10.79
C VAL A 273 -26.92 11.61 -12.12
N PRO A 274 -26.21 12.75 -12.11
CA PRO A 274 -25.63 13.30 -13.33
C PRO A 274 -24.42 12.44 -13.71
N VAL A 275 -24.65 11.38 -14.49
CA VAL A 275 -23.57 10.51 -14.96
C VAL A 275 -22.65 11.31 -15.87
N GLU A 276 -21.44 11.56 -15.37
CA GLU A 276 -20.41 12.32 -16.09
C GLU A 276 -19.95 11.52 -17.33
N ALA A 277 -19.91 12.19 -18.48
CA ALA A 277 -19.39 11.58 -19.70
C ALA A 277 -17.89 11.30 -19.54
N VAL A 278 -17.44 10.11 -19.96
CA VAL A 278 -16.01 9.77 -19.92
C VAL A 278 -15.23 10.74 -20.82
N PRO A 279 -14.28 11.52 -20.28
CA PRO A 279 -13.49 12.46 -21.08
C PRO A 279 -12.62 11.76 -22.12
N ASP A 280 -12.35 12.41 -23.25
CA ASP A 280 -11.55 11.82 -24.34
C ASP A 280 -10.12 11.48 -23.91
N ALA A 281 -9.53 12.30 -23.05
CA ALA A 281 -8.22 12.04 -22.45
C ALA A 281 -8.20 10.72 -21.65
N VAL A 282 -9.33 10.34 -21.06
CA VAL A 282 -9.47 9.08 -20.30
C VAL A 282 -9.71 7.91 -21.24
N ARG A 283 -10.52 8.09 -22.29
CA ARG A 283 -10.81 7.04 -23.29
C ARG A 283 -9.55 6.57 -24.03
N THR A 284 -8.61 7.48 -24.26
CA THR A 284 -7.40 7.25 -25.05
C THR A 284 -6.15 7.01 -24.21
N ALA A 285 -6.24 7.18 -22.88
CA ALA A 285 -5.11 6.98 -21.99
C ALA A 285 -4.68 5.50 -21.96
N THR A 286 -3.39 5.27 -22.12
CA THR A 286 -2.77 3.95 -21.98
C THR A 286 -1.66 4.02 -20.94
N ALA A 287 -1.49 2.94 -20.16
CA ALA A 287 -0.34 2.83 -19.27
C ALA A 287 0.96 2.86 -20.10
N PRO A 288 1.95 3.68 -19.72
CA PRO A 288 3.24 3.66 -20.39
C PRO A 288 3.92 2.33 -20.12
N ALA A 289 4.64 1.80 -21.11
CA ALA A 289 5.51 0.65 -20.89
C ALA A 289 6.58 1.02 -19.83
N PRO A 290 6.99 0.08 -18.96
CA PRO A 290 8.11 0.30 -18.06
C PRO A 290 9.35 0.71 -18.87
N LYS A 291 9.75 1.98 -18.74
CA LYS A 291 10.94 2.54 -19.38
C LYS A 291 11.95 2.87 -18.30
N VAL A 292 13.20 2.47 -18.55
CA VAL A 292 14.34 2.86 -17.71
C VAL A 292 15.09 3.98 -18.41
N GLU A 293 15.26 5.10 -17.70
CA GLU A 293 16.04 6.25 -18.14
C GLU A 293 17.40 6.20 -17.48
N THR A 294 18.44 5.96 -18.28
CA THR A 294 19.80 5.75 -17.77
C THR A 294 20.60 7.05 -17.80
N GLN A 295 21.07 7.49 -16.64
CA GLN A 295 22.00 8.60 -16.49
C GLN A 295 23.32 8.08 -15.93
N LYS A 296 24.42 8.21 -16.69
CA LYS A 296 25.77 7.90 -16.19
C LYS A 296 26.25 9.03 -15.26
N LEU A 297 26.66 8.69 -14.05
CA LEU A 297 27.23 9.64 -13.07
C LEU A 297 28.76 9.52 -12.97
N GLY A 298 29.29 8.36 -13.31
CA GLY A 298 30.73 8.07 -13.32
C GLY A 298 31.01 6.72 -13.97
N ASP A 299 32.27 6.34 -14.06
CA ASP A 299 32.62 5.00 -14.55
C ASP A 299 32.09 3.93 -13.59
N GLY A 300 31.25 3.04 -14.09
CA GLY A 300 30.62 2.03 -13.26
C GLY A 300 29.48 2.54 -12.36
N VAL A 301 29.01 3.79 -12.52
CA VAL A 301 27.93 4.34 -11.68
C VAL A 301 26.85 5.00 -12.53
N TRP A 302 25.61 4.53 -12.36
CA TRP A 302 24.44 5.00 -13.11
C TRP A 302 23.23 5.20 -12.21
N VAL A 303 22.38 6.16 -12.58
CA VAL A 303 21.00 6.25 -12.12
C VAL A 303 20.10 5.66 -13.19
N LEU A 304 19.24 4.74 -12.79
CA LEU A 304 18.23 4.09 -13.60
C LEU A 304 16.86 4.63 -13.17
N GLY A 305 16.43 5.71 -13.80
CA GLY A 305 15.19 6.43 -13.50
C GLY A 305 13.96 5.87 -14.20
N ALA A 306 12.79 6.27 -13.72
CA ALA A 306 11.53 6.30 -14.46
C ALA A 306 10.70 7.48 -13.94
N ALA A 307 9.46 7.63 -14.40
CA ALA A 307 8.60 8.80 -14.19
C ALA A 307 8.72 9.47 -12.80
N ASN A 308 8.77 8.71 -11.69
CA ASN A 308 8.93 9.25 -10.34
C ASN A 308 9.97 8.53 -9.44
N TYR A 309 10.68 7.51 -9.93
CA TYR A 309 11.50 6.64 -9.07
C TYR A 309 12.85 6.32 -9.70
N ASN A 310 13.91 6.43 -8.91
CA ASN A 310 15.29 6.11 -9.29
C ASN A 310 15.79 4.86 -8.55
N SER A 311 16.59 4.07 -9.25
CA SER A 311 17.54 3.14 -8.64
C SER A 311 18.96 3.60 -8.97
N LEU A 312 19.91 3.45 -8.05
CA LEU A 312 21.33 3.66 -8.34
C LEU A 312 22.03 2.31 -8.55
N VAL A 313 22.90 2.23 -9.55
CA VAL A 313 23.67 1.03 -9.88
C VAL A 313 25.15 1.35 -9.75
N MET A 314 25.89 0.49 -9.06
CA MET A 314 27.33 0.54 -8.95
C MET A 314 27.95 -0.79 -9.36
N GLU A 315 28.89 -0.71 -10.31
CA GLU A 315 29.70 -1.83 -10.77
C GLU A 315 30.93 -2.03 -9.90
N PHE A 316 31.08 -3.23 -9.36
CA PHE A 316 32.30 -3.73 -8.73
C PHE A 316 33.04 -4.67 -9.71
N HIS A 317 34.22 -5.13 -9.32
CA HIS A 317 35.06 -6.02 -10.13
C HIS A 317 34.30 -7.24 -10.64
N ASP A 318 33.62 -7.98 -9.75
CA ASP A 318 32.94 -9.25 -10.08
C ASP A 318 31.41 -9.17 -10.07
N PHE A 319 30.83 -8.09 -9.55
CA PHE A 319 29.39 -8.02 -9.30
C PHE A 319 28.84 -6.59 -9.41
N ILE A 320 27.51 -6.47 -9.34
CA ILE A 320 26.78 -5.21 -9.26
C ILE A 320 26.13 -5.09 -7.88
N ALA A 321 26.16 -3.88 -7.31
CA ALA A 321 25.27 -3.48 -6.23
C ALA A 321 24.25 -2.46 -6.75
N LEU A 322 23.01 -2.59 -6.29
CA LEU A 322 21.91 -1.72 -6.67
C LEU A 322 21.32 -1.08 -5.41
N VAL A 323 20.94 0.19 -5.47
CA VAL A 323 20.23 0.90 -4.41
C VAL A 323 18.82 1.17 -4.91
N GLU A 324 17.85 0.74 -4.11
CA GLU A 324 16.40 0.85 -4.26
C GLU A 324 15.73 -0.02 -5.33
N ALA A 325 14.65 -0.71 -4.95
CA ALA A 325 13.86 -1.58 -5.82
C ALA A 325 12.39 -1.14 -5.84
N PRO A 326 12.08 -0.02 -6.51
CA PRO A 326 10.81 0.66 -6.32
C PRO A 326 9.64 -0.06 -7.00
N VAL A 327 8.46 0.25 -6.51
CA VAL A 327 7.12 -0.06 -7.05
C VAL A 327 6.77 -1.54 -7.19
N ASN A 328 7.26 -2.25 -8.22
CA ASN A 328 6.77 -3.58 -8.57
C ASN A 328 7.72 -4.37 -9.48
N GLU A 329 7.37 -5.64 -9.71
CA GLU A 329 8.15 -6.55 -10.56
C GLU A 329 8.40 -6.02 -11.97
N ALA A 330 7.41 -5.42 -12.62
CA ALA A 330 7.58 -4.94 -13.99
C ALA A 330 8.69 -3.88 -14.09
N ARG A 331 8.82 -3.01 -13.08
CA ARG A 331 9.94 -2.09 -12.98
C ARG A 331 11.26 -2.81 -12.68
N SER A 332 11.28 -3.71 -11.70
CA SER A 332 12.49 -4.45 -11.33
C SER A 332 13.07 -5.25 -12.51
N LEU A 333 12.21 -5.89 -13.31
CA LEU A 333 12.62 -6.61 -14.53
C LEU A 333 13.27 -5.68 -15.56
N ALA A 334 12.65 -4.53 -15.84
CA ALA A 334 13.22 -3.55 -16.77
C ALA A 334 14.58 -3.01 -16.28
N VAL A 335 14.74 -2.85 -14.96
CA VAL A 335 16.01 -2.46 -14.34
C VAL A 335 17.06 -3.57 -14.47
N ILE A 336 16.70 -4.84 -14.22
CA ILE A 336 17.61 -5.98 -14.40
C ILE A 336 18.09 -6.09 -15.86
N ASP A 337 17.18 -5.89 -16.82
CA ASP A 337 17.51 -5.92 -18.25
C ASP A 337 18.47 -4.79 -18.62
N GLU A 338 18.23 -3.56 -18.12
CA GLU A 338 19.11 -2.43 -18.37
C GLU A 338 20.49 -2.59 -17.72
N VAL A 339 20.56 -3.13 -16.49
CA VAL A 339 21.84 -3.47 -15.85
C VAL A 339 22.61 -4.49 -16.69
N SER A 340 21.92 -5.54 -17.18
CA SER A 340 22.54 -6.57 -18.02
C SER A 340 23.07 -6.02 -19.34
N ARG A 341 22.43 -4.97 -19.87
CA ARG A 341 22.87 -4.24 -21.07
C ARG A 341 24.10 -3.37 -20.79
N LEU A 342 24.13 -2.68 -19.66
CA LEU A 342 25.22 -1.77 -19.28
C LEU A 342 26.48 -2.53 -18.88
N VAL A 343 26.33 -3.62 -18.13
CA VAL A 343 27.44 -4.38 -17.56
C VAL A 343 27.22 -5.88 -17.77
N PRO A 344 27.47 -6.39 -18.99
CA PRO A 344 27.19 -7.77 -19.33
C PRO A 344 28.01 -8.74 -18.47
N ASN A 345 27.41 -9.91 -18.17
CA ASN A 345 28.01 -11.03 -17.43
C ASN A 345 28.24 -10.81 -15.92
N LYS A 346 27.92 -9.64 -15.36
CA LYS A 346 27.98 -9.42 -13.91
C LYS A 346 26.60 -9.58 -13.28
N GLN A 347 26.55 -10.25 -12.13
CA GLN A 347 25.31 -10.48 -11.39
C GLN A 347 25.04 -9.35 -10.40
N ILE A 348 23.76 -9.04 -10.20
CA ILE A 348 23.32 -8.15 -9.13
C ILE A 348 23.38 -8.94 -7.81
N LYS A 349 24.45 -8.73 -7.07
CA LYS A 349 24.73 -9.46 -5.82
C LYS A 349 24.03 -8.83 -4.63
N TYR A 350 23.90 -7.49 -4.62
CA TYR A 350 23.27 -6.75 -3.54
C TYR A 350 22.20 -5.79 -4.05
N VAL A 351 21.09 -5.70 -3.32
CA VAL A 351 20.09 -4.65 -3.45
C VAL A 351 19.90 -4.02 -2.08
N ILE A 352 20.23 -2.73 -1.97
CA ILE A 352 20.09 -1.92 -0.77
C ILE A 352 18.71 -1.27 -0.80
N ASN A 353 17.81 -1.66 0.09
CA ASN A 353 16.52 -1.01 0.30
C ASN A 353 16.70 0.14 1.29
N THR A 354 16.20 1.33 0.94
CA THR A 354 16.42 2.50 1.80
C THR A 354 15.47 2.54 3.00
N HIS A 355 14.23 2.05 2.87
CA HIS A 355 13.26 1.96 3.95
C HIS A 355 12.02 1.12 3.56
N HIS A 356 11.15 0.85 4.52
CA HIS A 356 10.04 -0.10 4.40
C HIS A 356 8.79 0.35 3.62
N HIS A 357 8.73 1.59 3.12
CA HIS A 357 7.53 2.05 2.42
C HIS A 357 7.25 1.22 1.17
N PHE A 358 5.96 1.07 0.84
CA PHE A 358 5.55 0.12 -0.20
C PHE A 358 6.18 0.40 -1.55
N ASP A 359 6.31 1.68 -1.91
CA ASP A 359 6.88 2.11 -3.17
C ASP A 359 8.41 1.98 -3.22
N HIS A 360 9.06 1.66 -2.10
CA HIS A 360 10.49 1.33 -1.97
C HIS A 360 10.72 -0.19 -1.84
N ALA A 361 9.77 -0.91 -1.23
CA ALA A 361 9.91 -2.34 -0.99
C ALA A 361 9.30 -3.23 -2.10
N GLY A 362 8.35 -2.71 -2.89
CA GLY A 362 7.51 -3.50 -3.77
C GLY A 362 8.24 -4.25 -4.90
N GLY A 363 9.46 -3.86 -5.24
CA GLY A 363 10.30 -4.55 -6.22
C GLY A 363 11.27 -5.60 -5.65
N LEU A 364 11.41 -5.70 -4.32
CA LEU A 364 12.48 -6.50 -3.69
C LEU A 364 12.34 -8.01 -3.97
N ARG A 365 11.11 -8.53 -4.03
CA ARG A 365 10.86 -9.95 -4.31
C ARG A 365 11.45 -10.41 -5.64
N THR A 366 11.46 -9.54 -6.65
CA THR A 366 12.02 -9.85 -7.97
C THR A 366 13.52 -10.09 -7.88
N PHE A 367 14.26 -9.28 -7.11
CA PHE A 367 15.69 -9.48 -6.87
C PHE A 367 15.93 -10.67 -5.95
N LEU A 368 15.12 -10.83 -4.90
CA LEU A 368 15.22 -11.99 -4.02
C LEU A 368 15.04 -13.29 -4.81
N SER A 369 14.22 -13.34 -5.85
CA SER A 369 13.98 -14.56 -6.64
C SER A 369 15.19 -15.09 -7.42
N GLN A 370 16.21 -14.27 -7.66
CA GLN A 370 17.45 -14.66 -8.36
C GLN A 370 18.66 -14.80 -7.42
N GLY A 371 18.42 -14.86 -6.11
CA GLY A 371 19.45 -15.05 -5.09
C GLY A 371 20.22 -13.78 -4.72
N THR A 372 19.77 -12.60 -5.16
CA THR A 372 20.35 -11.32 -4.75
C THR A 372 20.16 -11.11 -3.25
N THR A 373 21.23 -10.70 -2.56
CA THR A 373 21.16 -10.33 -1.14
C THR A 373 20.42 -9.01 -0.99
N ILE A 374 19.38 -9.00 -0.16
CA ILE A 374 18.68 -7.78 0.23
C ILE A 374 19.37 -7.19 1.46
N VAL A 375 19.80 -5.94 1.37
CA VAL A 375 20.37 -5.16 2.47
C VAL A 375 19.32 -4.14 2.91
N THR A 376 18.89 -4.18 4.15
CA THR A 376 17.83 -3.29 4.70
C THR A 376 18.13 -2.96 6.16
N HIS A 377 17.42 -2.00 6.75
CA HIS A 377 17.52 -1.77 8.19
C HIS A 377 16.99 -2.99 8.98
N GLU A 378 17.58 -3.26 10.15
CA GLU A 378 17.29 -4.47 10.95
C GLU A 378 15.81 -4.61 11.35
N THR A 379 15.12 -3.50 11.59
CA THR A 379 13.70 -3.49 11.95
C THR A 379 12.79 -4.04 10.86
N ASN A 380 13.25 -4.04 9.61
CA ASN A 380 12.44 -4.44 8.46
C ASN A 380 12.49 -5.94 8.23
N LYS A 381 13.47 -6.64 8.82
CA LYS A 381 13.72 -8.05 8.54
C LYS A 381 12.50 -8.93 8.84
N ASP A 382 11.95 -8.81 10.04
CA ASP A 382 10.80 -9.63 10.43
C ASP A 382 9.54 -9.25 9.66
N TYR A 383 9.33 -7.95 9.42
CA TYR A 383 8.25 -7.44 8.57
C TYR A 383 8.32 -8.01 7.15
N TYR A 384 9.49 -7.98 6.52
CA TYR A 384 9.69 -8.54 5.18
C TYR A 384 9.56 -10.07 5.17
N LEU A 385 10.06 -10.79 6.17
CA LEU A 385 9.89 -12.25 6.22
C LEU A 385 8.44 -12.66 6.43
N ALA A 386 7.68 -11.92 7.24
CA ALA A 386 6.29 -12.23 7.55
C ALA A 386 5.30 -11.85 6.45
N ILE A 387 5.60 -10.80 5.66
CA ILE A 387 4.68 -10.27 4.64
C ILE A 387 5.30 -10.40 3.25
N LEU A 388 6.35 -9.62 2.97
CA LEU A 388 6.88 -9.45 1.62
C LEU A 388 7.47 -10.73 1.04
N PHE A 389 8.14 -11.55 1.84
CA PHE A 389 8.77 -12.80 1.43
C PHE A 389 8.00 -14.01 1.92
N HIS A 390 6.77 -13.82 2.42
CA HIS A 390 5.92 -14.93 2.76
C HIS A 390 5.60 -15.75 1.49
N PRO A 391 5.67 -17.09 1.54
CA PRO A 391 5.46 -17.94 0.36
C PRO A 391 3.99 -18.04 -0.06
N GLY A 392 3.05 -17.79 0.86
CA GLY A 392 1.60 -17.78 0.57
C GLY A 392 1.07 -16.39 0.20
N GLY A 393 -0.07 -16.36 -0.48
CA GLY A 393 -0.82 -15.14 -0.79
C GLY A 393 -0.31 -14.39 -2.03
N TRP A 394 0.00 -15.08 -3.13
CA TRP A 394 0.45 -14.46 -4.39
C TRP A 394 -0.34 -14.99 -5.59
N SER A 395 -1.63 -15.21 -5.42
CA SER A 395 -2.46 -15.92 -6.41
C SER A 395 -3.11 -14.99 -7.43
N LEU A 396 -3.41 -13.74 -7.06
CA LEU A 396 -4.09 -12.79 -7.96
C LEU A 396 -3.15 -12.22 -9.02
N GLN A 397 -1.87 -12.03 -8.66
CA GLN A 397 -0.82 -11.56 -9.56
C GLN A 397 0.54 -12.20 -9.19
N PRO A 398 0.77 -13.46 -9.56
CA PRO A 398 1.99 -14.17 -9.19
C PRO A 398 3.21 -13.54 -9.86
N ASP A 399 4.20 -13.19 -9.05
CA ASP A 399 5.50 -12.69 -9.47
C ASP A 399 6.51 -13.83 -9.71
N ARG A 400 7.73 -13.48 -10.12
CA ARG A 400 8.82 -14.42 -10.38
C ARG A 400 9.14 -15.26 -9.15
N LEU A 401 9.11 -14.69 -7.95
CA LEU A 401 9.34 -15.43 -6.70
C LEU A 401 8.25 -16.48 -6.47
N ALA A 402 6.97 -16.12 -6.64
CA ALA A 402 5.85 -17.04 -6.51
C ALA A 402 5.83 -18.15 -7.59
N LYS A 403 6.33 -17.85 -8.80
CA LYS A 403 6.32 -18.80 -9.94
C LYS A 403 7.45 -19.83 -9.89
N TYR A 404 8.65 -19.42 -9.48
CA TYR A 404 9.86 -20.24 -9.63
C TYR A 404 10.46 -20.72 -8.31
N ASP A 405 10.00 -20.18 -7.18
CA ASP A 405 10.32 -20.57 -5.80
C ASP A 405 11.76 -21.13 -5.61
N PRO A 406 12.77 -20.25 -5.43
CA PRO A 406 14.16 -20.67 -5.38
C PRO A 406 14.45 -21.58 -4.18
N MET A 407 15.49 -22.40 -4.28
CA MET A 407 15.75 -23.49 -3.32
C MET A 407 15.82 -23.08 -1.83
N TYR A 408 16.23 -21.85 -1.51
CA TYR A 408 16.24 -21.38 -0.11
C TYR A 408 14.83 -21.11 0.42
N MET A 409 13.88 -20.75 -0.43
CA MET A 409 12.48 -20.60 -0.04
C MET A 409 11.80 -21.97 0.16
N ILE A 410 11.92 -22.88 -0.82
CA ILE A 410 11.39 -24.26 -0.71
C ILE A 410 11.96 -24.99 0.51
N SER A 411 13.28 -24.90 0.70
CA SER A 411 13.97 -25.61 1.79
C SER A 411 13.83 -24.91 3.15
N ARG A 412 13.07 -23.80 3.22
CA ARG A 412 12.93 -22.93 4.40
C ARG A 412 14.28 -22.53 5.00
N ARG A 413 15.28 -22.34 4.14
CA ARG A 413 16.56 -21.76 4.52
C ARG A 413 16.35 -20.26 4.73
N PRO A 414 17.19 -19.62 5.55
CA PRO A 414 17.14 -18.17 5.69
C PRO A 414 17.23 -17.50 4.31
N ALA A 415 16.31 -16.59 4.02
CA ALA A 415 16.41 -15.71 2.86
C ALA A 415 17.72 -14.91 2.95
N PRO A 416 18.40 -14.62 1.82
CA PRO A 416 19.63 -13.83 1.81
C PRO A 416 19.33 -12.36 2.14
N ILE A 417 19.11 -12.08 3.42
CA ILE A 417 18.84 -10.75 3.97
C ILE A 417 19.97 -10.41 4.93
N GLU A 418 20.68 -9.34 4.61
CA GLU A 418 21.65 -8.71 5.48
C GLU A 418 21.06 -7.42 6.04
N THR A 419 21.42 -7.09 7.28
CA THR A 419 20.82 -5.97 8.00
C THR A 419 21.85 -4.91 8.34
N VAL A 420 21.47 -3.66 8.15
CA VAL A 420 22.13 -2.49 8.73
C VAL A 420 21.47 -2.22 10.06
N SER A 421 22.24 -2.12 11.12
CA SER A 421 21.76 -1.97 12.48
C SER A 421 22.48 -0.83 13.19
N GLY A 422 21.87 -0.35 14.26
CA GLY A 422 22.55 0.42 15.28
C GLY A 422 22.79 1.89 14.98
N ASP A 423 23.24 2.57 16.02
CA ASP A 423 23.61 3.97 15.98
C ASP A 423 24.89 4.14 15.13
N THR A 424 24.85 4.97 14.09
CA THR A 424 26.00 5.20 13.20
C THR A 424 27.20 5.85 13.89
N ARG A 425 27.04 6.30 15.15
CA ARG A 425 28.14 6.74 16.02
C ARG A 425 28.86 5.58 16.71
N MET A 426 28.18 4.44 16.89
CA MET A 426 28.66 3.30 17.68
C MET A 426 28.95 2.07 16.83
N THR A 427 28.36 2.00 15.64
CA THR A 427 28.48 0.87 14.72
C THR A 427 29.16 1.31 13.44
N ALA A 428 30.05 0.46 12.93
CA ALA A 428 30.64 0.68 11.61
C ALA A 428 29.54 0.61 10.53
N PRO A 429 29.67 1.37 9.42
CA PRO A 429 28.74 1.23 8.32
C PRO A 429 28.72 -0.20 7.79
N TYR A 430 27.59 -0.57 7.20
CA TYR A 430 27.58 -1.73 6.32
C TYR A 430 28.30 -1.36 5.03
N VAL A 431 29.23 -2.19 4.58
CA VAL A 431 30.10 -1.89 3.45
C VAL A 431 29.99 -2.98 2.39
N VAL A 432 29.66 -2.57 1.15
CA VAL A 432 29.84 -3.39 -0.04
C VAL A 432 31.15 -2.96 -0.70
N THR A 433 32.10 -3.88 -0.85
CA THR A 433 33.43 -3.57 -1.41
C THR A 433 34.02 -4.73 -2.20
N ASP A 434 34.86 -4.40 -3.19
CA ASP A 434 35.75 -5.34 -3.90
C ASP A 434 37.25 -5.06 -3.59
N GLY A 435 37.53 -4.22 -2.59
CA GLY A 435 38.88 -3.75 -2.24
C GLY A 435 39.39 -2.59 -3.11
N ALA A 436 38.80 -2.33 -4.28
CA ALA A 436 39.17 -1.21 -5.16
C ALA A 436 38.18 -0.03 -5.04
N ARG A 437 36.90 -0.32 -4.81
CA ARG A 437 35.85 0.64 -4.50
C ARG A 437 34.97 0.14 -3.36
N MET A 438 34.21 1.06 -2.77
CA MET A 438 33.27 0.74 -1.71
C MET A 438 32.02 1.58 -1.81
N MET A 439 30.93 1.00 -1.33
CA MET A 439 29.64 1.62 -1.08
C MET A 439 29.36 1.44 0.42
N GLU A 440 29.11 2.56 1.11
CA GLU A 440 28.83 2.59 2.53
C GLU A 440 27.34 2.84 2.76
N VAL A 441 26.73 2.06 3.64
CA VAL A 441 25.30 2.17 3.97
C VAL A 441 25.17 2.53 5.45
N PHE A 442 24.44 3.61 5.71
CA PHE A 442 24.28 4.21 7.03
C PHE A 442 22.80 4.27 7.41
N HIS A 443 22.49 3.99 8.67
CA HIS A 443 21.20 4.40 9.26
C HIS A 443 21.20 5.90 9.54
N VAL A 444 20.12 6.59 9.17
CA VAL A 444 19.98 8.02 9.40
C VAL A 444 19.43 8.24 10.80
N LEU A 445 20.22 8.87 11.67
CA LEU A 445 19.83 9.11 13.06
C LEU A 445 18.84 10.26 13.16
N ASP A 446 17.85 10.11 14.04
CA ASP A 446 17.13 11.26 14.60
C ASP A 446 18.08 12.00 15.55
N VAL A 447 18.35 13.27 15.25
CA VAL A 447 19.36 14.08 15.94
C VAL A 447 18.76 15.06 16.94
N ALA A 448 17.44 15.05 17.15
CA ALA A 448 16.76 16.03 17.99
C ALA A 448 17.26 16.05 19.43
N TYR A 449 17.49 14.87 20.01
CA TYR A 449 18.00 14.73 21.38
C TYR A 449 19.42 15.27 21.50
N ASP A 450 20.31 14.90 20.58
CA ASP A 450 21.73 15.27 20.61
C ASP A 450 21.95 16.77 20.39
N LEU A 451 21.11 17.39 19.56
CA LEU A 451 21.14 18.83 19.33
C LEU A 451 20.39 19.62 20.41
N GLY A 452 19.60 18.97 21.25
CA GLY A 452 18.71 19.64 22.20
C GLY A 452 17.63 20.48 21.51
N ASP A 453 17.30 20.18 20.25
CA ASP A 453 16.38 20.93 19.41
C ASP A 453 15.23 20.04 18.92
N THR A 454 14.04 20.30 19.46
CA THR A 454 12.83 19.55 19.14
C THR A 454 12.34 19.78 17.71
N SER A 455 12.84 20.79 16.99
CA SER A 455 12.54 21.04 15.58
C SER A 455 13.03 19.93 14.63
N TYR A 456 13.91 19.05 15.12
CA TYR A 456 14.42 17.88 14.40
C TYR A 456 13.69 16.58 14.74
N ARG A 457 12.75 16.59 15.70
CA ARG A 457 12.08 15.38 16.16
C ARG A 457 11.29 14.74 15.02
N GLN A 458 11.44 13.43 14.85
CA GLN A 458 10.91 12.71 13.69
C GLN A 458 11.33 13.38 12.38
N GLY A 459 12.53 13.95 12.31
CA GLY A 459 12.98 14.63 11.11
C GLY A 459 13.15 13.67 9.94
N ASN A 460 13.34 12.38 10.19
CA ASN A 460 13.40 11.37 9.14
C ASN A 460 12.03 11.17 8.46
N HIS A 461 12.07 10.68 7.21
CA HIS A 461 10.88 10.22 6.49
C HIS A 461 10.29 8.94 7.11
N SER A 462 11.16 8.11 7.68
CA SER A 462 10.83 6.88 8.39
C SER A 462 11.91 6.57 9.45
N ASN A 463 11.61 5.73 10.44
CA ASN A 463 12.54 5.44 11.53
C ASN A 463 13.70 4.51 11.13
N ASP A 464 13.53 3.77 10.05
CA ASP A 464 14.44 2.76 9.50
C ASP A 464 15.25 3.28 8.31
N MET A 465 15.20 4.60 8.06
CA MET A 465 15.80 5.24 6.89
C MET A 465 17.30 4.95 6.78
N LEU A 466 17.70 4.39 5.65
CA LEU A 466 19.08 4.25 5.23
C LEU A 466 19.45 5.28 4.17
N MET A 467 20.72 5.71 4.20
CA MET A 467 21.36 6.45 3.12
C MET A 467 22.61 5.70 2.65
N VAL A 468 22.98 5.91 1.39
CA VAL A 468 24.11 5.20 0.76
C VAL A 468 25.13 6.20 0.24
N TYR A 469 26.38 6.07 0.64
CA TYR A 469 27.47 6.94 0.24
C TYR A 469 28.51 6.20 -0.61
N LEU A 470 28.96 6.84 -1.68
CA LEU A 470 30.04 6.38 -2.56
C LEU A 470 31.26 7.30 -2.37
N PRO A 471 32.25 6.93 -1.53
CA PRO A 471 33.32 7.85 -1.14
C PRO A 471 34.20 8.34 -2.30
N LYS A 472 34.52 7.44 -3.25
CA LYS A 472 35.37 7.79 -4.40
C LYS A 472 34.66 8.73 -5.36
N GLU A 473 33.37 8.51 -5.57
CA GLU A 473 32.52 9.29 -6.47
C GLU A 473 31.94 10.54 -5.80
N ARG A 474 31.98 10.64 -4.47
CA ARG A 474 31.40 11.73 -3.66
C ARG A 474 29.88 11.88 -3.90
N ILE A 475 29.21 10.74 -4.08
CA ILE A 475 27.77 10.66 -4.33
C ILE A 475 27.06 10.15 -3.07
N LEU A 476 25.99 10.83 -2.68
CA LEU A 476 25.08 10.38 -1.62
C LEU A 476 23.71 10.03 -2.21
N VAL A 477 23.28 8.78 -2.06
CA VAL A 477 21.88 8.41 -2.23
C VAL A 477 21.13 8.80 -0.96
N ASN A 478 20.35 9.87 -1.05
CA ASN A 478 19.71 10.51 0.10
C ASN A 478 18.31 9.96 0.42
N ALA A 479 17.89 8.91 -0.28
CA ALA A 479 16.56 8.33 -0.18
C ALA A 479 15.44 9.38 -0.36
N ASP A 480 14.50 9.44 0.59
CA ASP A 480 13.34 10.35 0.61
C ASP A 480 13.53 11.59 1.48
N LEU A 481 14.77 11.85 1.93
CA LEU A 481 15.08 12.99 2.79
C LEU A 481 15.27 14.30 2.00
N TYR A 482 15.48 14.20 0.70
CA TYR A 482 15.61 15.34 -0.20
C TYR A 482 15.11 14.98 -1.60
N SER A 483 14.11 15.70 -2.11
CA SER A 483 13.65 15.61 -3.50
C SER A 483 13.85 16.98 -4.15
N PRO A 484 14.92 17.15 -4.95
CA PRO A 484 15.23 18.44 -5.56
C PRO A 484 14.07 18.95 -6.41
N PRO A 485 13.72 20.24 -6.32
CA PRO A 485 12.74 20.82 -7.22
C PRO A 485 13.12 20.62 -8.69
N ALA A 486 12.11 20.64 -9.57
CA ALA A 486 12.32 20.66 -11.01
C ALA A 486 13.36 21.74 -11.37
N GLN A 487 14.20 21.45 -12.37
CA GLN A 487 15.30 22.36 -12.74
C GLN A 487 14.76 23.78 -13.02
N GLY A 488 15.29 24.77 -12.28
CA GLY A 488 14.87 26.17 -12.42
C GLY A 488 13.59 26.57 -11.68
N ALA A 489 12.95 25.65 -10.94
CA ALA A 489 11.85 25.99 -10.05
C ALA A 489 12.31 26.87 -8.88
N ALA A 490 11.37 27.63 -8.30
CA ALA A 490 11.65 28.47 -7.14
C ALA A 490 12.12 27.60 -5.96
N PRO A 491 13.15 28.04 -5.20
CA PRO A 491 13.61 27.31 -4.02
C PRO A 491 12.49 27.19 -2.98
N THR A 492 12.30 25.98 -2.44
CA THR A 492 11.38 25.73 -1.33
C THR A 492 12.06 25.93 0.02
N ALA A 493 11.28 26.01 1.11
CA ALA A 493 11.83 25.92 2.46
C ALA A 493 12.45 24.54 2.70
N SER A 494 13.47 24.46 3.56
CA SER A 494 14.05 23.18 3.96
C SER A 494 13.04 22.39 4.81
N THR A 495 12.93 21.10 4.52
CA THR A 495 12.10 20.18 5.32
C THR A 495 12.86 19.69 6.55
N PRO A 496 12.18 19.17 7.58
CA PRO A 496 12.84 18.46 8.68
C PRO A 496 13.80 17.37 8.18
N GLY A 497 13.40 16.58 7.19
CA GLY A 497 14.24 15.54 6.55
C GLY A 497 15.53 16.07 5.96
N MET A 498 15.47 17.21 5.26
CA MET A 498 16.67 17.84 4.71
C MET A 498 17.63 18.31 5.82
N ARG A 499 17.09 18.90 6.90
CA ARG A 499 17.93 19.32 8.03
C ARG A 499 18.56 18.12 8.74
N THR A 500 17.79 17.05 8.99
CA THR A 500 18.31 15.83 9.61
C THR A 500 19.38 15.14 8.76
N LEU A 501 19.17 15.05 7.44
CA LEU A 501 20.17 14.55 6.50
C LEU A 501 21.47 15.34 6.61
N TYR A 502 21.39 16.68 6.61
CA TYR A 502 22.56 17.55 6.72
C TYR A 502 23.34 17.32 8.02
N GLN A 503 22.65 17.16 9.15
CA GLN A 503 23.30 16.87 10.44
C GLN A 503 24.01 15.51 10.44
N ASN A 504 23.39 14.48 9.85
CA ASN A 504 24.03 13.18 9.69
C ASN A 504 25.29 13.26 8.78
N MET A 505 25.23 14.05 7.70
CA MET A 505 26.41 14.30 6.85
C MET A 505 27.56 14.95 7.62
N LEU A 506 27.27 15.96 8.46
CA LEU A 506 28.27 16.63 9.29
C LEU A 506 28.87 15.68 10.34
N MET A 507 28.03 14.90 10.98
CA MET A 507 28.43 13.93 12.01
C MET A 507 29.39 12.87 11.43
N LEU A 508 29.06 12.34 10.25
CA LEU A 508 29.86 11.33 9.55
C LEU A 508 31.00 11.93 8.73
N LYS A 509 31.10 13.26 8.65
CA LYS A 509 32.12 13.99 7.88
C LYS A 509 32.14 13.59 6.40
N LEU A 510 30.96 13.41 5.80
CA LEU A 510 30.83 12.98 4.41
C LEU A 510 31.22 14.12 3.46
N ASP A 511 32.07 13.82 2.48
CA ASP A 511 32.49 14.76 1.44
C ASP A 511 31.61 14.65 0.19
N VAL A 512 30.38 15.16 0.28
CA VAL A 512 29.36 15.00 -0.76
C VAL A 512 29.45 16.08 -1.82
N ALA A 513 29.56 15.66 -3.09
CA ALA A 513 29.47 16.53 -4.26
C ALA A 513 28.08 16.49 -4.91
N GLN A 514 27.40 15.33 -4.88
CA GLN A 514 26.16 15.09 -5.60
C GLN A 514 25.17 14.25 -4.79
N HIS A 515 23.89 14.61 -4.87
CA HIS A 515 22.76 13.90 -4.27
C HIS A 515 21.98 13.14 -5.33
N VAL A 516 21.68 11.87 -5.05
CA VAL A 516 20.83 11.00 -5.84
C VAL A 516 19.59 10.65 -5.01
N PRO A 517 18.44 11.28 -5.26
CA PRO A 517 17.21 10.95 -4.56
C PRO A 517 16.52 9.75 -5.21
N ILE A 518 15.62 9.07 -4.47
CA ILE A 518 14.72 8.10 -5.11
C ILE A 518 13.66 8.84 -5.93
N HIS A 519 13.11 9.93 -5.40
CA HIS A 519 12.14 10.77 -6.11
C HIS A 519 12.79 12.06 -6.62
N GLY A 520 12.65 12.30 -7.93
CA GLY A 520 13.11 13.52 -8.58
C GLY A 520 14.46 13.37 -9.29
N ARG A 521 15.13 14.50 -9.53
CA ARG A 521 16.38 14.54 -10.30
C ARG A 521 17.61 14.46 -9.40
N VAL A 522 18.73 14.06 -9.99
CA VAL A 522 20.05 14.23 -9.38
C VAL A 522 20.36 15.73 -9.19
N ALA A 523 20.97 16.11 -8.07
CA ALA A 523 21.29 17.50 -7.73
C ALA A 523 22.70 17.67 -7.14
N ALA A 524 23.25 18.87 -7.28
CA ALA A 524 24.55 19.22 -6.67
C ALA A 524 24.39 19.45 -5.16
N ASN A 525 25.41 19.09 -4.37
CA ASN A 525 25.40 19.33 -2.92
C ASN A 525 25.27 20.82 -2.57
N ASP A 526 25.85 21.72 -3.38
CA ASP A 526 25.69 23.17 -3.20
C ASP A 526 24.22 23.62 -3.28
N GLU A 527 23.40 22.96 -4.11
CA GLU A 527 21.97 23.25 -4.20
C GLU A 527 21.26 22.88 -2.89
N PHE A 528 21.55 21.67 -2.38
CA PHE A 528 21.03 21.17 -1.11
C PHE A 528 21.47 22.05 0.08
N VAL A 529 22.76 22.35 0.20
CA VAL A 529 23.30 23.17 1.30
C VAL A 529 22.75 24.59 1.26
N LYS A 530 22.54 25.18 0.07
CA LYS A 530 21.86 26.48 -0.05
C LYS A 530 20.42 26.45 0.43
N LEU A 531 19.70 25.34 0.22
CA LEU A 531 18.32 25.17 0.70
C LEU A 531 18.29 25.03 2.22
N VAL A 532 19.15 24.19 2.80
CA VAL A 532 19.23 23.97 4.26
C VAL A 532 19.80 25.20 4.99
N GLY A 533 20.82 25.84 4.43
CA GLY A 533 21.56 26.95 5.05
C GLY A 533 20.73 28.23 5.22
N LYS A 534 19.68 28.44 4.42
CA LYS A 534 18.75 29.58 4.59
C LYS A 534 17.98 29.54 5.92
N THR A 535 17.84 28.37 6.54
CA THR A 535 17.09 28.17 7.80
C THR A 535 17.99 28.30 9.03
N LEU A 536 19.27 27.91 8.94
CA LEU A 536 20.24 27.99 10.04
C LEU A 536 20.63 29.44 10.42
N THR A 537 20.35 30.41 9.55
CA THR A 537 20.61 31.84 9.78
C THR A 537 19.41 32.65 10.27
N SER A 538 18.20 32.07 10.27
CA SER A 538 16.96 32.74 10.73
C SER A 538 16.56 32.39 12.16
N GLU A 539 17.29 31.48 12.83
CA GLU A 539 17.06 31.05 14.22
C GLU A 539 18.13 31.61 15.20
N LYS A 540 18.94 32.57 14.76
CA LYS A 540 19.70 33.48 15.63
C LYS A 540 19.02 34.84 15.65
#